data_AF-A0A8H0CZ13-F1
#
_entry.id   AF-A0A8H0CZ13-F1
#
_cell.length_a   1.000
_cell.length_b   1.000
_cell.length_c   1.000
_cell.angle_alpha   90.00
_cell.angle_beta   90.00
_cell.angle_gamma   90.00
#
_symmetry.space_group_name_H-M   'P 1'
#
loop_
_entity.id
_entity.type
_entity.pdbx_description
1 polymer ?
#
loop_
_entity_poly.entity_id
_entity_poly.type
_entity_poly.pdbx_seq_one_letter_code
_entity_poly.pdbx_strand_id
1 'polypeptide(L)'
;QAEYLMVDETTELVGIETKEGKAYRRKYLWAFFAKHMKMVYYHYNNGSRSSDAAKSFLEHFMGTLSTDGYTVYRMFDGEDSKVL
;
A
#
# COMPACT_ATOMS: atom_id res chain seq x y z
N GLN A 1 1.02 2.85 19.72
CA GLN A 1 1.72 2.73 18.42
C GLN A 1 1.44 1.34 17.87
N ALA A 2 1.32 1.17 16.55
CA ALA A 2 1.16 -0.15 15.97
C ALA A 2 2.50 -0.91 15.98
N GLU A 3 2.50 -2.14 16.49
CA GLU A 3 3.69 -3.02 16.47
C GLU A 3 3.64 -4.03 15.32
N TYR A 4 2.45 -4.24 14.75
CA TYR A 4 2.21 -5.17 13.65
C TYR A 4 1.21 -4.58 12.66
N LEU A 5 1.57 -4.59 11.38
CA LEU A 5 0.71 -4.19 10.26
C LEU A 5 0.63 -5.28 9.21
N MET A 6 -0.56 -5.50 8.67
CA MET A 6 -0.75 -6.22 7.42
C MET A 6 -0.88 -5.18 6.31
N VAL A 7 -0.08 -5.31 5.24
CA VAL A 7 -0.05 -4.37 4.12
C VAL A 7 -0.39 -5.12 2.85
N ASP A 8 -1.37 -4.60 2.11
CA ASP A 8 -1.84 -5.20 0.87
C ASP A 8 -2.11 -4.13 -0.19
N GLU A 9 -1.97 -4.52 -1.46
CA GLU A 9 -2.32 -3.72 -2.62
C GLU A 9 -3.62 -4.26 -3.21
N THR A 10 -4.69 -3.47 -3.15
CA THR A 10 -6.00 -3.85 -3.69
C THR A 10 -6.41 -2.96 -4.86
N THR A 11 -7.36 -3.43 -5.67
CA THR A 11 -7.99 -2.61 -6.72
C THR A 11 -9.46 -2.38 -6.44
N GLU A 12 -9.89 -1.13 -6.55
CA GLU A 12 -11.29 -0.73 -6.39
C GLU A 12 -11.77 0.07 -7.61
N LEU A 13 -13.09 0.15 -7.78
CA LEU A 13 -13.71 1.04 -8.76
C LEU A 13 -13.76 2.46 -8.22
N VAL A 14 -12.99 3.35 -8.83
CA VAL A 14 -12.93 4.77 -8.44
C VAL A 14 -13.59 5.61 -9.53
N GLY A 15 -14.52 6.47 -9.11
CA GLY A 15 -15.11 7.49 -9.96
C GLY A 15 -14.08 8.58 -10.27
N ILE A 16 -13.84 8.84 -11.55
CA ILE A 16 -12.95 9.88 -12.04
C ILE A 16 -13.69 10.79 -13.01
N GLU A 17 -13.28 12.06 -13.06
CA GLU A 17 -13.76 13.00 -14.07
C GLU A 17 -12.92 12.84 -15.34
N THR A 18 -13.56 12.66 -16.49
CA THR A 18 -12.91 12.66 -17.81
C THR A 18 -13.45 13.80 -18.66
N LYS A 19 -12.86 14.00 -19.86
CA LYS A 19 -13.36 14.99 -20.81
C LYS A 19 -14.78 14.66 -21.31
N GLU A 20 -15.18 13.39 -21.28
CA GLU A 20 -16.52 12.93 -21.65
C GLU A 20 -17.50 12.83 -20.46
N GLY A 21 -17.08 13.21 -19.24
CA GLY A 21 -17.87 13.16 -18.01
C GLY A 21 -17.35 12.14 -16.99
N LYS A 22 -18.20 11.77 -16.02
CA LYS A 22 -17.83 10.82 -14.96
C LYS A 22 -17.67 9.40 -15.50
N ALA A 23 -16.55 8.76 -15.19
CA ALA A 23 -16.29 7.36 -15.50
C ALA A 23 -15.78 6.61 -14.26
N TYR A 24 -16.11 5.33 -14.14
CA TYR A 24 -15.52 4.46 -13.14
C TYR A 24 -14.35 3.69 -13.77
N ARG A 25 -13.18 3.73 -13.13
CA ARG A 25 -12.00 2.98 -13.55
C ARG A 25 -11.49 2.13 -12.40
N ARG A 26 -10.98 0.94 -12.72
CA ARG A 26 -10.26 0.11 -11.75
C ARG A 26 -8.94 0.80 -11.41
N LYS A 27 -8.71 1.08 -10.13
CA LYS A 27 -7.55 1.83 -9.63
C LYS A 27 -6.97 1.13 -8.40
N TYR A 28 -5.66 1.26 -8.22
CA TYR A 28 -4.95 0.69 -7.07
C TYR A 28 -5.13 1.54 -5.81
N LEU A 29 -5.18 0.85 -4.67
CA LEU A 29 -5.22 1.40 -3.31
C LEU A 29 -4.29 0.58 -2.43
N TRP A 30 -3.62 1.24 -1.50
CA TRP A 30 -2.84 0.58 -0.46
C TRP A 30 -3.67 0.46 0.80
N ALA A 31 -3.77 -0.74 1.35
CA ALA A 31 -4.47 -1.01 2.60
C ALA A 31 -3.46 -1.37 3.70
N PHE A 32 -3.55 -0.69 4.84
CA PHE A 32 -2.74 -0.94 6.03
C PHE A 32 -3.67 -1.31 7.18
N PHE A 33 -3.58 -2.56 7.64
CA PHE A 33 -4.44 -3.08 8.69
C PHE A 33 -3.66 -3.30 9.99
N ALA A 34 -4.03 -2.52 11.02
CA ALA A 34 -3.55 -2.68 12.39
C ALA A 34 -4.51 -3.57 13.18
N LYS A 35 -4.30 -4.88 13.15
CA LYS A 35 -5.21 -5.89 13.75
C LYS A 35 -5.53 -5.62 15.22
N HIS A 36 -4.52 -5.29 16.02
CA HIS A 36 -4.66 -5.02 17.46
C HIS A 36 -5.50 -3.77 17.74
N MET A 37 -5.54 -2.80 16.81
CA MET A 37 -6.37 -1.59 16.91
C MET A 37 -7.72 -1.73 16.22
N LYS A 38 -7.96 -2.83 15.49
CA LYS A 38 -9.12 -3.00 14.60
C LYS A 38 -9.30 -1.81 13.64
N MET A 39 -8.19 -1.29 13.13
CA MET A 39 -8.16 -0.11 12.28
C MET A 39 -7.57 -0.44 10.92
N VAL A 40 -8.24 0.03 9.87
CA VAL A 40 -7.74 -0.03 8.49
C VAL A 40 -7.52 1.40 8.01
N TYR A 41 -6.35 1.64 7.42
CA TYR A 41 -6.04 2.86 6.71
C TYR A 41 -5.92 2.57 5.21
N TYR A 42 -6.63 3.33 4.39
CA TYR A 42 -6.56 3.25 2.93
C TYR A 42 -5.84 4.47 2.38
N HIS A 43 -4.85 4.24 1.53
CA HIS A 43 -4.12 5.29 0.85
C HIS A 43 -4.36 5.23 -0.66
N TYR A 44 -4.93 6.31 -1.20
CA TYR A 44 -5.17 6.47 -2.64
C TYR A 44 -4.17 7.44 -3.25
N ASN A 45 -3.30 6.93 -4.11
CA ASN A 45 -2.32 7.75 -4.84
C ASN A 45 -2.70 7.83 -6.33
N ASN A 46 -3.81 8.50 -6.65
CA ASN A 46 -4.36 8.63 -8.01
C ASN A 46 -4.52 7.29 -8.77
N GLY A 47 -4.64 6.20 -8.02
CA GLY A 47 -4.74 4.85 -8.54
C GLY A 47 -3.46 4.28 -9.11
N SER A 48 -2.31 4.88 -8.79
CA SER A 48 -0.99 4.37 -9.09
C SER A 48 -0.70 3.11 -8.28
N ARG A 49 -0.06 2.14 -8.92
CA ARG A 49 0.52 0.95 -8.29
C ARG A 49 1.88 1.23 -7.65
N SER A 50 2.32 2.49 -7.62
CA SER A 50 3.68 2.78 -7.14
C SER A 50 3.85 2.36 -5.69
N SER A 51 4.98 1.68 -5.46
CA SER A 51 5.52 1.37 -4.14
C SER A 51 5.79 2.61 -3.28
N ASP A 52 5.91 3.80 -3.89
CA ASP A 52 6.30 5.02 -3.19
C ASP A 52 5.30 5.40 -2.09
N ALA A 53 4.01 5.11 -2.31
CA ALA A 53 2.97 5.33 -1.32
C ALA A 53 3.18 4.47 -0.06
N ALA A 54 3.48 3.17 -0.25
CA ALA A 54 3.81 2.28 0.85
C ALA A 54 5.12 2.68 1.53
N LYS A 55 6.13 3.08 0.76
CA LYS A 55 7.42 3.58 1.29
C LYS A 55 7.23 4.77 2.20
N SER A 56 6.54 5.81 1.74
CA SER A 56 6.35 7.03 2.53
C SER A 56 5.56 6.77 3.80
N PHE A 57 4.59 5.83 3.78
CA PHE A 57 3.82 5.50 4.97
C PHE A 57 4.63 4.67 5.98
N LEU A 58 5.50 3.78 5.50
CA LEU A 58 6.26 2.86 6.33
C LEU A 58 7.65 3.38 6.74
N GLU A 59 8.08 4.53 6.21
CA GLU A 59 9.42 5.10 6.41
C GLU A 59 9.85 5.20 7.89
N HIS A 60 8.91 5.49 8.79
CA HIS A 60 9.16 5.60 10.22
C HIS A 60 8.49 4.49 11.04
N PHE A 61 7.90 3.50 10.38
CA PHE A 61 7.29 2.38 11.06
C PHE A 61 8.37 1.43 11.56
N MET A 62 8.41 1.22 12.88
CA MET A 62 9.24 0.21 13.51
C MET A 62 8.34 -0.88 14.10
N GLY A 63 8.42 -2.08 13.54
CA GLY A 63 7.57 -3.21 13.92
C GLY A 63 7.63 -4.33 12.89
N THR A 64 6.67 -5.23 12.93
CA THR A 64 6.58 -6.35 11.99
C THR A 64 5.53 -6.07 10.91
N LEU A 65 5.88 -6.42 9.67
CA LEU A 65 4.99 -6.33 8.51
C LEU A 65 4.62 -7.74 8.03
N SER A 66 3.37 -7.92 7.61
CA SER A 66 2.98 -9.05 6.78
C SER A 66 2.47 -8.53 5.45
N THR A 67 2.99 -9.09 4.36
CA THR A 67 2.68 -8.72 2.98
C THR A 67 2.46 -9.98 2.15
N ASP A 68 1.91 -9.84 0.95
CA ASP A 68 1.70 -10.93 -0.01
C ASP A 68 3.00 -11.45 -0.67
N GLY A 69 4.15 -10.89 -0.29
CA GLY A 69 5.45 -11.25 -0.85
C GLY A 69 5.78 -10.54 -2.17
N TYR A 70 5.06 -9.48 -2.55
CA TYR A 70 5.42 -8.66 -3.71
C TYR A 70 6.84 -8.08 -3.56
N THR A 71 7.66 -8.19 -4.62
CA THR A 71 9.10 -7.86 -4.61
C THR A 71 9.40 -6.45 -4.10
N VAL A 72 8.46 -5.52 -4.26
CA VAL A 72 8.54 -4.15 -3.73
C VAL A 72 8.83 -4.11 -2.23
N TYR A 73 8.30 -5.02 -1.43
CA TYR A 73 8.47 -4.98 0.02
C TYR A 73 9.86 -5.43 0.48
N ARG A 74 10.64 -6.09 -0.37
CA ARG A 74 12.00 -6.55 -0.03
C ARG A 74 12.98 -5.41 0.27
N MET A 75 12.64 -4.18 -0.10
CA MET A 75 13.37 -2.97 0.30
C MET A 75 13.41 -2.74 1.82
N PHE A 76 12.56 -3.42 2.60
CA PHE A 76 12.51 -3.31 4.05
C PHE A 76 13.25 -4.46 4.78
N ASP A 77 13.86 -5.42 4.06
CA ASP A 77 14.47 -6.63 4.64
C ASP A 77 15.95 -6.47 5.08
N GLY A 78 16.56 -5.28 4.95
CA GLY A 78 17.96 -5.02 5.37
C GLY A 78 19.03 -5.17 4.28
N GLU A 79 20.27 -4.76 4.59
CA GLU A 79 21.30 -4.10 3.73
C GLU A 79 21.65 -4.65 2.31
N ASP A 80 21.15 -5.81 1.89
CA ASP A 80 21.44 -6.40 0.58
C ASP A 80 20.18 -7.08 0.06
N SER A 81 19.14 -6.29 -0.31
CA SER A 81 18.05 -6.78 -1.15
C SER A 81 18.57 -7.04 -2.58
N LYS A 82 19.59 -7.91 -2.68
CA LYS A 82 20.26 -8.33 -3.90
C LYS A 82 19.32 -9.23 -4.68
N VAL A 83 19.11 -8.76 -5.89
CA VAL A 83 18.37 -9.37 -6.98
C VAL A 83 18.95 -10.77 -7.27
N LEU A 84 18.07 -11.76 -7.37
CA LEU A 84 18.12 -12.77 -8.41
C LEU A 84 16.82 -12.69 -9.19
#